data_AF-A0A4U2Z9R7-F1
#
_entry.id   AF-A0A4U2Z9R7-F1
#
_cell.length_a   1.000
_cell.length_b   1.000
_cell.length_c   1.000
_cell.angle_alpha   90.00
_cell.angle_beta   90.00
_cell.angle_gamma   90.00
#
_symmetry.space_group_name_H-M   'P 1'
#
loop_
_entity.id
_entity.type
_entity.pdbx_description
1 polymer ?
#
loop_
_entity_poly.entity_id
_entity_poly.type
_entity_poly.pdbx_seq_one_letter_code
_entity_poly.pdbx_strand_id
1 'polypeptide(L)'
;MKKIYVFIMSVLMVTALSANGDLHLFEVENKDGAITPQKIEQGFVENGFGIAVNSDMIKPFTIQFKETKFKIFTLMTIYHEKISFDLVKKYPAAGIFTPLGVGIYQDKEEDTLHVSVLTSDSLKKIMGFDDELIKKLEGEVLSTLKKILPNAKHKLSPNALQEDRELITKYELETDEDVVTAKENLFLTLDNGLSLYGFVVAGKLDLNEHMDNSPYDFYEGYSICKLPVIYTVALTNPEAAAFAPCTLAIYKKKDEDKIVLEFPSVYNWISSALISNNEGVDVLLKAQEQFEAILEETVE
;
A
#
# COMPACT_ATOMS: atom_id res chain seq x y z
N MET A 1 -68.27 -14.72 -22.32
CA MET A 1 -66.81 -14.99 -22.28
C MET A 1 -66.13 -13.80 -21.61
N LYS A 2 -65.83 -13.88 -20.30
CA LYS A 2 -65.13 -12.82 -19.56
C LYS A 2 -63.62 -13.01 -19.76
N LYS A 3 -62.94 -12.02 -20.35
CA LYS A 3 -61.47 -12.01 -20.47
C LYS A 3 -60.89 -11.43 -19.19
N ILE A 4 -60.15 -12.26 -18.45
CA ILE A 4 -59.36 -11.86 -17.29
C ILE A 4 -58.03 -11.31 -17.83
N TYR A 5 -57.75 -10.04 -17.54
CA TYR A 5 -56.42 -9.47 -17.76
C TYR A 5 -55.59 -9.74 -16.51
N VAL A 6 -54.58 -10.59 -16.64
CA VAL A 6 -53.57 -10.81 -15.59
C VAL A 6 -52.54 -9.71 -15.73
N PHE A 7 -52.48 -8.82 -14.74
CA PHE A 7 -51.44 -7.80 -14.60
C PHE A 7 -50.24 -8.47 -13.90
N ILE A 8 -49.19 -8.77 -14.66
CA ILE A 8 -47.93 -9.25 -14.07
C ILE A 8 -47.18 -8.03 -13.57
N MET A 9 -47.24 -7.80 -12.25
CA MET A 9 -46.43 -6.79 -11.58
C MET A 9 -45.01 -7.36 -11.46
N SER A 10 -44.13 -6.92 -12.37
CA SER A 10 -42.70 -7.23 -12.32
C SER A 10 -42.08 -6.55 -11.10
N VAL A 11 -41.85 -7.33 -10.04
CA VAL A 11 -41.00 -6.92 -8.92
C VAL A 11 -39.57 -6.85 -9.44
N LEU A 12 -39.09 -5.64 -9.71
CA LEU A 12 -37.66 -5.36 -9.86
C LEU A 12 -37.02 -5.58 -8.49
N MET A 13 -36.49 -6.78 -8.26
CA MET A 13 -35.50 -7.01 -7.22
C MET A 13 -34.25 -6.22 -7.63
N VAL A 14 -34.08 -5.04 -7.04
CA VAL A 14 -32.78 -4.39 -6.97
C VAL A 14 -31.94 -5.28 -6.05
N THR A 15 -31.17 -6.19 -6.62
CA THR A 15 -30.06 -6.80 -5.88
C THR A 15 -29.14 -5.65 -5.51
N ALA A 16 -29.06 -5.32 -4.22
CA ALA A 16 -28.00 -4.48 -3.71
C ALA A 16 -26.68 -5.18 -4.06
N LEU A 17 -26.02 -4.72 -5.12
CA LEU A 17 -24.63 -5.06 -5.39
C LEU A 17 -23.86 -4.56 -4.17
N SER A 18 -23.52 -5.48 -3.27
CA SER A 18 -22.57 -5.20 -2.21
C SER A 18 -21.28 -4.77 -2.88
N ALA A 19 -20.76 -3.59 -2.52
CA ALA A 19 -19.47 -3.12 -3.01
C ALA A 19 -18.39 -4.12 -2.59
N ASN A 20 -17.60 -4.61 -3.55
CA ASN A 20 -16.39 -5.39 -3.34
C ASN A 20 -15.20 -4.45 -3.54
N GLY A 21 -15.11 -3.44 -2.69
CA GLY A 21 -14.05 -2.44 -2.76
C GLY A 21 -12.67 -2.99 -2.41
N ASP A 22 -11.64 -2.35 -2.93
CA ASP A 22 -10.24 -2.72 -2.68
C ASP A 22 -9.68 -2.18 -1.36
N LEU A 23 -10.44 -1.33 -0.66
CA LEU A 23 -10.04 -0.73 0.62
C LEU A 23 -11.08 -1.04 1.71
N HIS A 24 -10.57 -1.38 2.88
CA HIS A 24 -11.31 -1.21 4.12
C HIS A 24 -11.18 0.22 4.60
N LEU A 25 -12.31 0.84 4.91
CA LEU A 25 -12.41 2.21 5.40
C LEU A 25 -13.04 2.20 6.79
N PHE A 26 -12.32 2.76 7.76
CA PHE A 26 -12.77 2.94 9.13
C PHE A 26 -12.95 4.43 9.43
N GLU A 27 -14.06 4.77 10.05
CA GLU A 27 -14.39 6.14 10.47
C GLU A 27 -14.68 6.14 11.97
N VAL A 28 -14.01 7.00 12.74
CA VAL A 28 -14.20 7.09 14.20
C VAL A 28 -14.25 8.54 14.67
N GLU A 29 -15.16 8.84 15.60
CA GLU A 29 -15.24 10.15 16.24
C GLU A 29 -13.92 10.45 16.98
N ASN A 30 -13.33 11.61 16.68
CA ASN A 30 -12.03 12.04 17.20
C ASN A 30 -11.95 13.56 17.41
N LYS A 31 -13.07 14.21 17.76
CA LYS A 31 -13.13 15.64 18.08
C LYS A 31 -12.04 16.08 19.06
N ASP A 32 -11.91 15.33 20.15
CA ASP A 32 -10.98 15.63 21.24
C ASP A 32 -9.52 15.22 20.94
N GLY A 33 -9.26 14.63 19.76
CA GLY A 33 -7.93 14.15 19.38
C GLY A 33 -7.43 12.98 20.25
N ALA A 34 -8.33 12.25 20.88
CA ALA A 34 -7.99 11.15 21.79
C ALA A 34 -7.36 9.95 21.05
N ILE A 35 -7.69 9.76 19.77
CA ILE A 35 -7.12 8.73 18.91
C ILE A 35 -6.02 9.38 18.06
N THR A 36 -4.80 8.89 18.21
CA THR A 36 -3.62 9.41 17.51
C THR A 36 -2.95 8.30 16.70
N PRO A 37 -2.16 8.64 15.66
CA PRO A 37 -1.38 7.65 14.93
C PRO A 37 -0.48 6.78 15.83
N GLN A 38 0.09 7.36 16.89
CA GLN A 38 0.92 6.60 17.85
C GLN A 38 0.12 5.59 18.67
N LYS A 39 -1.15 5.88 19.00
CA LYS A 39 -2.02 4.89 19.67
C LYS A 39 -2.39 3.74 18.73
N ILE A 40 -2.59 4.05 17.46
CA ILE A 40 -2.85 3.02 16.44
C ILE A 40 -1.61 2.15 16.26
N GLU A 41 -0.42 2.76 16.16
CA GLU A 41 0.87 2.05 16.13
C GLU A 41 1.04 1.11 17.33
N GLN A 42 0.87 1.62 18.55
CA GLN A 42 0.96 0.82 19.77
C GLN A 42 -0.01 -0.36 19.75
N GLY A 43 -1.24 -0.13 19.30
CA GLY A 43 -2.23 -1.18 19.18
C GLY A 43 -1.83 -2.28 18.18
N PHE A 44 -1.18 -1.93 17.08
CA PHE A 44 -0.61 -2.93 16.15
C PHE A 44 0.52 -3.72 16.80
N VAL A 45 1.45 -3.05 17.48
CA VAL A 45 2.56 -3.70 18.20
C VAL A 45 2.06 -4.68 19.26
N GLU A 46 1.08 -4.28 20.07
CA GLU A 46 0.47 -5.13 21.10
C GLU A 46 -0.26 -6.37 20.51
N ASN A 47 -0.54 -6.38 19.21
CA ASN A 47 -1.23 -7.47 18.52
C ASN A 47 -0.33 -8.19 17.49
N GLY A 48 1.00 -8.14 17.65
CA GLY A 48 1.94 -9.00 16.90
C GLY A 48 2.37 -8.45 15.54
N PHE A 49 2.26 -7.14 15.35
CA PHE A 49 2.77 -6.45 14.18
C PHE A 49 4.04 -5.66 14.51
N GLY A 50 5.04 -5.72 13.64
CA GLY A 50 6.11 -4.74 13.59
C GLY A 50 5.70 -3.51 12.79
N ILE A 51 6.39 -2.40 13.02
CA ILE A 51 6.17 -1.10 12.38
C ILE A 51 7.43 -0.75 11.61
N ALA A 52 7.32 -0.62 10.29
CA ALA A 52 8.46 -0.26 9.45
C ALA A 52 8.56 1.26 9.26
N VAL A 53 7.43 1.94 9.09
CA VAL A 53 7.36 3.40 8.97
C VAL A 53 6.15 3.92 9.74
N ASN A 54 6.30 5.04 10.43
CA ASN A 54 5.20 5.88 10.87
C ASN A 54 5.57 7.35 10.61
N SER A 55 5.07 7.89 9.51
CA SER A 55 5.47 9.21 9.00
C SER A 55 4.32 10.21 9.08
N ASP A 56 4.47 11.21 9.94
CA ASP A 56 3.58 12.38 9.98
C ASP A 56 3.89 13.33 8.81
N MET A 57 2.92 13.46 7.90
CA MET A 57 3.05 14.25 6.68
C MET A 57 2.68 15.72 6.87
N ILE A 58 2.10 16.13 8.01
CA ILE A 58 1.69 17.52 8.23
C ILE A 58 2.89 18.47 8.13
N LYS A 59 4.01 18.12 8.76
CA LYS A 59 5.24 18.93 8.70
C LYS A 59 5.85 18.97 7.29
N PRO A 60 6.11 17.83 6.60
CA PRO A 60 6.55 17.85 5.21
C PRO A 60 5.64 18.66 4.28
N PHE A 61 4.32 18.51 4.39
CA PHE A 61 3.36 19.26 3.58
C PHE A 61 3.46 20.77 3.84
N THR A 62 3.51 21.18 5.10
CA THR A 62 3.61 22.59 5.48
C THR A 62 4.93 23.22 5.00
N ILE A 63 6.05 22.48 5.07
CA ILE A 63 7.35 22.98 4.62
C ILE A 63 7.35 23.19 3.10
N GLN A 64 6.90 22.19 2.34
CA GLN A 64 7.00 22.20 0.88
C GLN A 64 5.88 22.99 0.20
N PHE A 65 4.62 22.76 0.58
CA PHE A 65 3.43 23.31 -0.09
C PHE A 65 2.80 24.49 0.65
N LYS A 66 3.33 24.85 1.82
CA LYS A 66 2.91 25.99 2.68
C LYS A 66 1.55 25.85 3.33
N GLU A 67 0.71 24.94 2.87
CA GLU A 67 -0.58 24.64 3.45
C GLU A 67 -0.90 23.15 3.42
N THR A 68 -1.94 22.78 4.16
CA THR A 68 -2.57 21.45 4.13
C THR A 68 -3.97 21.57 4.73
N LYS A 69 -4.94 20.83 4.18
CA LYS A 69 -6.28 20.72 4.76
C LYS A 69 -6.35 19.77 5.96
N PHE A 70 -5.31 18.96 6.17
CA PHE A 70 -5.29 17.91 7.17
C PHE A 70 -4.90 18.43 8.57
N LYS A 71 -5.60 17.92 9.58
CA LYS A 71 -5.20 17.96 11.00
C LYS A 71 -4.28 16.78 11.32
N ILE A 72 -4.59 15.61 10.78
CA ILE A 72 -3.77 14.39 10.86
C ILE A 72 -3.63 13.86 9.44
N PHE A 73 -2.41 13.54 9.04
CA PHE A 73 -2.15 12.75 7.83
C PHE A 73 -0.87 11.96 8.06
N THR A 74 -1.00 10.64 8.23
CA THR A 74 0.09 9.75 8.55
C THR A 74 0.12 8.59 7.58
N LEU A 75 1.31 8.34 7.05
CA LEU A 75 1.64 7.14 6.29
C LEU A 75 2.33 6.17 7.22
N MET A 76 1.64 5.08 7.56
CA MET A 76 2.20 4.03 8.42
C MET A 76 2.30 2.74 7.63
N THR A 77 3.33 1.94 7.88
CA THR A 77 3.46 0.60 7.32
C THR A 77 3.73 -0.42 8.40
N ILE A 78 3.04 -1.55 8.31
CA ILE A 78 3.01 -2.60 9.32
C ILE A 78 3.36 -3.95 8.69
N TYR A 79 3.85 -4.89 9.49
CA TYR A 79 4.01 -6.27 9.06
C TYR A 79 3.69 -7.21 10.20
N HIS A 80 2.87 -8.23 9.97
CA HIS A 80 2.67 -9.28 10.95
C HIS A 80 3.93 -10.16 11.03
N GLU A 81 4.50 -10.34 12.23
CA GLU A 81 5.83 -10.95 12.45
C GLU A 81 5.97 -12.40 11.97
N LYS A 82 4.87 -13.12 11.84
CA LYS A 82 4.84 -14.46 11.25
C LYS A 82 4.25 -14.51 9.84
N ILE A 83 3.03 -13.99 9.66
CA ILE A 83 2.24 -14.21 8.44
C ILE A 83 2.92 -13.56 7.22
N SER A 84 3.42 -12.33 7.37
CA SER A 84 4.02 -11.59 6.24
C SER A 84 5.27 -12.29 5.73
N PHE A 85 6.16 -12.71 6.62
CA PHE A 85 7.40 -13.39 6.23
C PHE A 85 7.17 -14.84 5.79
N ASP A 86 6.17 -15.54 6.32
CA ASP A 86 5.72 -16.83 5.76
C ASP A 86 5.20 -16.66 4.32
N LEU A 87 4.49 -15.57 4.05
CA LEU A 87 4.01 -15.25 2.71
C LEU A 87 5.18 -14.92 1.76
N VAL A 88 6.16 -14.12 2.19
CA VAL A 88 7.36 -13.77 1.40
C VAL A 88 8.24 -14.99 1.10
N LYS A 89 8.39 -15.92 2.05
CA LYS A 89 9.11 -17.19 1.78
C LYS A 89 8.42 -18.02 0.71
N LYS A 90 7.08 -18.00 0.66
CA LYS A 90 6.30 -18.78 -0.30
C LYS A 90 6.19 -18.08 -1.66
N TYR A 91 6.06 -16.77 -1.65
CA TYR A 91 5.87 -15.92 -2.81
C TYR A 91 6.77 -14.69 -2.67
N PRO A 92 7.93 -14.64 -3.35
CA PRO A 92 8.84 -13.51 -3.27
C PRO A 92 8.14 -12.18 -3.52
N ALA A 93 7.24 -12.10 -4.51
CA ALA A 93 6.49 -10.88 -4.84
C ALA A 93 5.65 -10.31 -3.66
N ALA A 94 5.37 -11.07 -2.61
CA ALA A 94 4.69 -10.55 -1.42
C ALA A 94 5.49 -9.47 -0.65
N GLY A 95 6.78 -9.31 -0.94
CA GLY A 95 7.59 -8.24 -0.35
C GLY A 95 7.13 -6.83 -0.74
N ILE A 96 6.43 -6.67 -1.88
CA ILE A 96 5.86 -5.37 -2.28
C ILE A 96 4.75 -4.87 -1.33
N PHE A 97 4.27 -5.75 -0.44
CA PHE A 97 3.33 -5.45 0.64
C PHE A 97 3.86 -5.87 2.02
N THR A 98 5.17 -6.07 2.14
CA THR A 98 5.85 -6.33 3.42
C THR A 98 6.94 -5.28 3.59
N PRO A 99 6.61 -4.11 4.17
CA PRO A 99 5.45 -3.85 5.01
C PRO A 99 4.17 -3.39 4.25
N LEU A 100 3.00 -3.60 4.84
CA LEU A 100 1.67 -3.24 4.33
C LEU A 100 1.28 -1.83 4.78
N GLY A 101 0.72 -1.02 3.87
CA GLY A 101 0.30 0.36 4.15
C GLY A 101 -0.97 0.49 4.99
N VAL A 102 -0.97 1.50 5.86
CA VAL A 102 -2.08 1.96 6.70
C VAL A 102 -2.16 3.48 6.60
N GLY A 103 -3.15 3.98 5.88
CA GLY A 103 -3.39 5.42 5.75
C GLY A 103 -4.24 5.93 6.91
N ILE A 104 -3.76 6.93 7.64
CA ILE A 104 -4.46 7.53 8.80
C ILE A 104 -4.63 9.02 8.55
N TYR A 105 -5.86 9.54 8.52
CA TYR A 105 -6.10 10.93 8.17
C TYR A 105 -7.33 11.55 8.85
N GLN A 106 -7.31 12.86 9.01
CA GLN A 106 -8.41 13.68 9.49
C GLN A 106 -8.25 15.09 8.94
N ASP A 107 -9.28 15.61 8.26
CA ASP A 107 -9.34 17.00 7.81
C ASP A 107 -9.51 17.97 8.99
N LYS A 108 -9.06 19.23 8.83
CA LYS A 108 -9.19 20.28 9.86
C LYS A 108 -10.63 20.67 10.16
N GLU A 109 -11.52 20.44 9.20
CA GLU A 109 -12.93 20.82 9.26
C GLU A 109 -13.84 19.66 9.72
N GLU A 110 -13.26 18.51 10.06
CA GLU A 110 -14.01 17.35 10.55
C GLU A 110 -13.56 16.88 11.93
N ASP A 111 -14.51 16.32 12.66
CA ASP A 111 -14.27 15.69 13.95
C ASP A 111 -13.97 14.19 13.82
N THR A 112 -13.97 13.63 12.60
CA THR A 112 -13.80 12.19 12.34
C THR A 112 -12.37 11.86 11.90
N LEU A 113 -11.76 10.85 12.51
CA LEU A 113 -10.52 10.23 12.05
C LEU A 113 -10.86 9.05 11.14
N HIS A 114 -10.10 8.92 10.07
CA HIS A 114 -10.22 7.87 9.08
C HIS A 114 -9.00 6.96 9.09
N VAL A 115 -9.21 5.66 8.88
CA VAL A 115 -8.15 4.67 8.66
C VAL A 115 -8.48 3.85 7.42
N SER A 116 -7.49 3.68 6.55
CA SER A 116 -7.61 2.94 5.29
C SER A 116 -6.54 1.85 5.20
N VAL A 117 -6.94 0.65 4.79
CA VAL A 117 -6.04 -0.50 4.54
C VAL A 117 -6.55 -1.30 3.34
N LEU A 118 -5.66 -1.97 2.62
CA LEU A 118 -6.01 -2.82 1.48
C LEU A 118 -6.77 -4.07 1.92
N THR A 119 -7.71 -4.52 1.09
CA THR A 119 -8.38 -5.82 1.25
C THR A 119 -7.50 -6.96 0.74
N SER A 120 -7.77 -8.19 1.19
CA SER A 120 -7.09 -9.37 0.66
C SER A 120 -7.37 -9.56 -0.83
N ASP A 121 -8.56 -9.18 -1.32
CA ASP A 121 -8.88 -9.24 -2.74
C ASP A 121 -8.07 -8.23 -3.56
N SER A 122 -7.82 -7.02 -3.03
CA SER A 122 -6.89 -6.08 -3.64
C SER A 122 -5.46 -6.64 -3.68
N LEU A 123 -4.97 -7.21 -2.56
CA LEU A 123 -3.63 -7.80 -2.51
C LEU A 123 -3.47 -8.93 -3.54
N LYS A 124 -4.45 -9.84 -3.65
CA LYS A 124 -4.46 -10.91 -4.65
C LYS A 124 -4.48 -10.37 -6.08
N LYS A 125 -5.33 -9.36 -6.34
CA LYS A 125 -5.43 -8.71 -7.64
C LYS A 125 -4.08 -8.18 -8.10
N ILE A 126 -3.36 -7.52 -7.20
CA ILE A 126 -2.07 -6.89 -7.50
C ILE A 126 -0.96 -7.94 -7.65
N MET A 127 -0.87 -8.88 -6.70
CA MET A 127 0.18 -9.91 -6.70
C MET A 127 -0.04 -11.02 -7.73
N GLY A 128 -1.25 -11.18 -8.26
CA GLY A 128 -1.57 -12.20 -9.27
C GLY A 128 -1.69 -13.63 -8.72
N PHE A 129 -1.82 -13.81 -7.40
CA PHE A 129 -2.03 -15.13 -6.78
C PHE A 129 -3.01 -15.07 -5.60
N ASP A 130 -3.66 -16.21 -5.32
CA ASP A 130 -4.56 -16.40 -4.18
C ASP A 130 -3.94 -17.39 -3.18
N ASP A 131 -3.91 -16.98 -1.91
CA ASP A 131 -3.42 -17.80 -0.80
C ASP A 131 -4.15 -17.47 0.50
N GLU A 132 -4.39 -18.49 1.31
CA GLU A 132 -5.05 -18.35 2.62
C GLU A 132 -4.27 -17.45 3.60
N LEU A 133 -2.94 -17.35 3.47
CA LEU A 133 -2.14 -16.41 4.27
C LEU A 133 -2.51 -14.96 4.01
N ILE A 134 -2.94 -14.59 2.79
CA ILE A 134 -3.38 -13.22 2.47
C ILE A 134 -4.67 -12.89 3.22
N LYS A 135 -5.66 -13.80 3.19
CA LYS A 135 -6.91 -13.64 3.95
C LYS A 135 -6.66 -13.62 5.46
N LYS A 136 -5.71 -14.43 5.92
CA LYS A 136 -5.31 -14.44 7.34
C LYS A 136 -4.70 -13.11 7.76
N LEU A 137 -3.81 -12.54 6.94
CA LEU A 137 -3.20 -11.23 7.19
C LEU A 137 -4.27 -10.13 7.31
N GLU A 138 -5.19 -10.05 6.35
CA GLU A 138 -6.34 -9.13 6.41
C GLU A 138 -7.16 -9.35 7.69
N GLY A 139 -7.44 -10.62 8.04
CA GLY A 139 -8.16 -10.96 9.27
C GLY A 139 -7.49 -10.43 10.55
N GLU A 140 -6.16 -10.57 10.67
CA GLU A 140 -5.41 -10.04 11.81
C GLU A 140 -5.40 -8.50 11.84
N VAL A 141 -5.25 -7.86 10.68
CA VAL A 141 -5.32 -6.38 10.57
C VAL A 141 -6.69 -5.88 11.01
N LEU A 142 -7.78 -6.47 10.51
CA LEU A 142 -9.14 -6.08 10.86
C LEU A 142 -9.48 -6.35 12.32
N SER A 143 -9.05 -7.49 12.86
CA SER A 143 -9.19 -7.84 14.27
C SER A 143 -8.52 -6.80 15.16
N THR A 144 -7.31 -6.39 14.79
CA THR A 144 -6.52 -5.38 15.49
C THR A 144 -7.17 -4.00 15.42
N LEU A 145 -7.54 -3.54 14.22
CA LEU A 145 -8.23 -2.25 14.06
C LEU A 145 -9.55 -2.19 14.83
N LYS A 146 -10.33 -3.27 14.90
CA LYS A 146 -11.56 -3.34 15.70
C LYS A 146 -11.30 -3.26 17.21
N LYS A 147 -10.16 -3.74 17.70
CA LYS A 147 -9.76 -3.59 19.11
C LYS A 147 -9.32 -2.16 19.42
N ILE A 148 -8.54 -1.56 18.52
CA ILE A 148 -8.01 -0.20 18.67
C ILE A 148 -9.13 0.85 18.53
N LEU A 149 -10.06 0.61 17.62
CA LEU A 149 -11.15 1.52 17.24
C LEU A 149 -12.52 0.85 17.45
N PRO A 150 -12.91 0.52 18.70
CA PRO A 150 -14.07 -0.33 18.98
C PRO A 150 -15.42 0.27 18.54
N ASN A 151 -15.48 1.59 18.35
CA ASN A 151 -16.67 2.31 17.92
C ASN A 151 -16.57 2.81 16.47
N ALA A 152 -15.55 2.40 15.72
CA ALA A 152 -15.41 2.81 14.32
C ALA A 152 -16.51 2.21 13.45
N LYS A 153 -17.04 3.01 12.54
CA LYS A 153 -17.83 2.51 11.42
C LYS A 153 -16.86 1.90 10.41
N HIS A 154 -17.19 0.71 9.91
CA HIS A 154 -16.40 0.00 8.90
C HIS A 154 -17.23 -0.16 7.63
N LYS A 155 -16.63 0.15 6.48
CA LYS A 155 -17.19 -0.10 5.15
C LYS A 155 -16.09 -0.49 4.17
N LEU A 156 -16.48 -1.08 3.06
CA LEU A 156 -15.62 -1.23 1.89
C LEU A 156 -15.69 0.04 1.04
N SER A 157 -14.61 0.36 0.31
CA SER A 157 -14.65 1.37 -0.74
C SER A 157 -15.63 0.96 -1.86
N PRO A 158 -15.99 1.88 -2.76
CA PRO A 158 -16.67 1.50 -3.99
C PRO A 158 -15.82 0.56 -4.85
N ASN A 159 -16.45 -0.11 -5.82
CA ASN A 159 -15.74 -0.98 -6.74
C ASN A 159 -14.64 -0.22 -7.48
N ALA A 160 -13.46 -0.82 -7.59
CA ALA A 160 -12.33 -0.27 -8.30
C ALA A 160 -12.63 -0.03 -9.79
N LEU A 161 -11.93 0.93 -10.39
CA LEU A 161 -11.98 1.13 -11.85
C LEU A 161 -11.31 -0.06 -12.55
N GLN A 162 -11.80 -0.40 -13.74
CA GLN A 162 -11.11 -1.37 -14.58
C GLN A 162 -9.71 -0.86 -14.92
N GLU A 163 -8.72 -1.74 -14.84
CA GLU A 163 -7.34 -1.46 -15.18
C GLU A 163 -6.78 -2.65 -15.96
N ASP A 164 -6.31 -2.38 -17.17
CA ASP A 164 -5.82 -3.41 -18.09
C ASP A 164 -4.28 -3.42 -18.18
N ARG A 165 -3.60 -2.46 -17.53
CA ARG A 165 -2.14 -2.39 -17.42
C ARG A 165 -1.60 -3.30 -16.32
N GLU A 166 -0.31 -3.59 -16.38
CA GLU A 166 0.36 -4.42 -15.38
C GLU A 166 0.41 -3.73 -14.01
N LEU A 167 -0.09 -4.41 -12.97
CA LEU A 167 -0.20 -3.85 -11.63
C LEU A 167 1.09 -3.96 -10.81
N ILE A 168 2.08 -4.69 -11.31
CA ILE A 168 3.43 -4.81 -10.77
C ILE A 168 4.39 -4.50 -11.89
N THR A 169 5.39 -3.70 -11.58
CA THR A 169 6.53 -3.52 -12.46
C THR A 169 7.70 -4.33 -11.90
N LYS A 170 8.40 -5.03 -12.80
CA LYS A 170 9.45 -5.97 -12.46
C LYS A 170 10.66 -5.77 -13.37
N TYR A 171 11.84 -5.73 -12.75
CA TYR A 171 13.14 -5.75 -13.42
C TYR A 171 14.02 -6.85 -12.83
N GLU A 172 14.91 -7.39 -13.65
CA GLU A 172 15.86 -8.42 -13.26
C GLU A 172 17.26 -8.00 -13.70
N LEU A 173 18.23 -8.07 -12.78
CA LEU A 173 19.64 -7.83 -13.03
C LEU A 173 20.37 -9.16 -12.93
N GLU A 174 20.87 -9.66 -14.05
CA GLU A 174 21.79 -10.80 -14.09
C GLU A 174 23.19 -10.31 -13.69
N THR A 175 23.86 -11.01 -12.77
CA THR A 175 25.20 -10.60 -12.31
C THR A 175 26.07 -11.80 -11.95
N ASP A 176 27.34 -11.76 -12.35
CA ASP A 176 28.38 -12.72 -11.96
C ASP A 176 29.25 -12.22 -10.80
N GLU A 177 28.98 -11.01 -10.31
CA GLU A 177 29.64 -10.45 -9.13
C GLU A 177 29.30 -11.28 -7.88
N ASP A 178 30.20 -11.23 -6.88
CA ASP A 178 29.83 -11.76 -5.58
C ASP A 178 28.66 -10.96 -4.97
N VAL A 179 27.83 -11.62 -4.19
CA VAL A 179 26.58 -11.08 -3.64
C VAL A 179 26.76 -9.74 -2.93
N VAL A 180 27.88 -9.55 -2.22
CA VAL A 180 28.12 -8.32 -1.44
C VAL A 180 28.38 -7.16 -2.40
N THR A 181 29.30 -7.34 -3.34
CA THR A 181 29.63 -6.33 -4.35
C THR A 181 28.39 -5.96 -5.19
N ALA A 182 27.65 -6.96 -5.66
CA ALA A 182 26.43 -6.75 -6.44
C ALA A 182 25.38 -5.93 -5.66
N LYS A 183 25.15 -6.27 -4.38
CA LYS A 183 24.21 -5.56 -3.50
C LYS A 183 24.65 -4.11 -3.27
N GLU A 184 25.93 -3.86 -3.01
CA GLU A 184 26.46 -2.51 -2.77
C GLU A 184 26.34 -1.62 -4.01
N ASN A 185 26.75 -2.13 -5.18
CA ASN A 185 26.65 -1.42 -6.46
C ASN A 185 25.19 -1.07 -6.80
N LEU A 186 24.30 -2.06 -6.70
CA LEU A 186 22.87 -1.89 -6.96
C LEU A 186 22.26 -0.79 -6.08
N PHE A 187 22.52 -0.82 -4.77
CA PHE A 187 21.93 0.16 -3.85
C PHE A 187 22.51 1.55 -4.00
N LEU A 188 23.79 1.67 -4.37
CA LEU A 188 24.37 2.97 -4.69
C LEU A 188 23.69 3.60 -5.91
N THR A 189 23.53 2.84 -7.00
CA THR A 189 22.86 3.32 -8.22
C THR A 189 21.40 3.68 -7.94
N LEU A 190 20.68 2.79 -7.24
CA LEU A 190 19.29 3.02 -6.87
C LEU A 190 19.12 4.26 -5.98
N ASP A 191 19.89 4.38 -4.89
CA ASP A 191 19.77 5.53 -3.97
C ASP A 191 20.11 6.86 -4.68
N ASN A 192 21.06 6.86 -5.61
CA ASN A 192 21.36 8.01 -6.46
C ASN A 192 20.19 8.36 -7.38
N GLY A 193 19.65 7.39 -8.11
CA GLY A 193 18.51 7.58 -9.00
C GLY A 193 17.28 8.12 -8.27
N LEU A 194 16.92 7.50 -7.13
CA LEU A 194 15.82 7.95 -6.27
C LEU A 194 15.98 9.42 -5.85
N SER A 195 17.17 9.78 -5.38
CA SER A 195 17.49 11.15 -4.96
C SER A 195 17.38 12.16 -6.11
N LEU A 196 17.92 11.83 -7.29
CA LEU A 196 17.88 12.69 -8.48
C LEU A 196 16.46 13.04 -8.91
N TYR A 197 15.54 12.09 -8.85
CA TYR A 197 14.13 12.30 -9.19
C TYR A 197 13.27 12.77 -8.00
N GLY A 198 13.86 13.00 -6.83
CA GLY A 198 13.17 13.52 -5.64
C GLY A 198 12.27 12.50 -4.94
N PHE A 199 12.58 11.21 -5.07
CA PHE A 199 12.03 10.17 -4.21
C PHE A 199 12.78 10.12 -2.88
N VAL A 200 12.08 9.76 -1.82
CA VAL A 200 12.64 9.60 -0.48
C VAL A 200 12.44 8.16 -0.03
N VAL A 201 13.50 7.54 0.48
CA VAL A 201 13.41 6.27 1.19
C VAL A 201 13.02 6.56 2.63
N ALA A 202 11.75 6.37 2.95
CA ALA A 202 11.17 6.63 4.27
C ALA A 202 11.54 5.55 5.30
N GLY A 203 11.89 4.35 4.84
CA GLY A 203 12.33 3.23 5.67
C GLY A 203 12.93 2.12 4.82
N LYS A 204 13.83 1.33 5.42
CA LYS A 204 14.41 0.11 4.85
C LYS A 204 14.10 -1.02 5.84
N LEU A 205 13.61 -2.15 5.34
CA LEU A 205 13.36 -3.36 6.11
C LEU A 205 14.20 -4.48 5.51
N ASP A 206 15.10 -5.08 6.29
CA ASP A 206 15.78 -6.32 5.91
C ASP A 206 14.83 -7.48 6.23
N LEU A 207 14.16 -8.02 5.21
CA LEU A 207 13.22 -9.12 5.39
C LEU A 207 13.95 -10.42 5.74
N ASN A 208 15.23 -10.55 5.38
CA ASN A 208 16.04 -11.74 5.66
C ASN A 208 16.23 -11.93 7.16
N GLU A 209 16.41 -10.85 7.93
CA GLU A 209 16.55 -10.90 9.39
C GLU A 209 15.31 -11.46 10.10
N HIS A 210 14.15 -11.45 9.43
CA HIS A 210 12.87 -11.93 9.97
C HIS A 210 12.48 -13.34 9.48
N MET A 211 13.31 -13.98 8.65
CA MET A 211 13.03 -15.28 8.06
C MET A 211 14.02 -16.35 8.54
N ASP A 212 13.56 -17.23 9.43
CA ASP A 212 14.30 -18.45 9.75
C ASP A 212 14.57 -19.28 8.48
N ASN A 213 15.84 -19.65 8.26
CA ASN A 213 16.30 -20.36 7.06
C ASN A 213 15.87 -19.67 5.76
N SER A 214 16.05 -18.34 5.67
CA SER A 214 15.70 -17.59 4.46
C SER A 214 16.22 -18.25 3.17
N PRO A 215 15.38 -18.38 2.12
CA PRO A 215 15.80 -18.88 0.81
C PRO A 215 16.60 -17.83 0.01
N TYR A 216 16.77 -16.63 0.55
CA TYR A 216 17.43 -15.51 -0.14
C TYR A 216 18.84 -15.28 0.40
N ASP A 217 19.75 -14.89 -0.50
CA ASP A 217 21.05 -14.34 -0.14
C ASP A 217 20.85 -12.99 0.56
N PHE A 218 19.96 -12.16 0.02
CA PHE A 218 19.42 -10.97 0.68
C PHE A 218 17.99 -10.70 0.21
N TYR A 219 17.20 -10.02 1.05
CA TYR A 219 15.88 -9.52 0.71
C TYR A 219 15.65 -8.19 1.45
N GLU A 220 15.53 -7.09 0.72
CA GLU A 220 15.24 -5.76 1.25
C GLU A 220 13.87 -5.25 0.78
N GLY A 221 13.17 -4.55 1.67
CA GLY A 221 11.98 -3.78 1.36
C GLY A 221 12.25 -2.29 1.55
N TYR A 222 12.25 -1.52 0.47
CA TYR A 222 12.45 -0.07 0.50
C TYR A 222 11.09 0.63 0.48
N SER A 223 10.74 1.32 1.58
CA SER A 223 9.55 2.17 1.65
C SER A 223 9.83 3.50 0.98
N ILE A 224 9.30 3.72 -0.22
CA ILE A 224 9.60 4.86 -1.08
C ILE A 224 8.39 5.79 -1.16
N CYS A 225 8.64 7.09 -1.05
CA CYS A 225 7.62 8.12 -1.15
C CYS A 225 8.08 9.26 -2.07
N LYS A 226 7.14 9.86 -2.78
CA LYS A 226 7.34 11.11 -3.52
C LYS A 226 6.37 12.16 -3.00
N LEU A 227 6.91 13.16 -2.32
CA LEU A 227 6.11 14.11 -1.53
C LEU A 227 5.05 14.87 -2.35
N PRO A 228 5.33 15.36 -3.58
CA PRO A 228 4.30 15.94 -4.45
C PRO A 228 3.17 14.98 -4.81
N VAL A 229 3.46 13.70 -5.04
CA VAL A 229 2.45 12.70 -5.43
C VAL A 229 1.46 12.50 -4.29
N ILE A 230 1.97 12.18 -3.09
CA ILE A 230 1.08 11.92 -1.96
C ILE A 230 0.31 13.18 -1.56
N TYR A 231 0.91 14.38 -1.63
CA TYR A 231 0.20 15.63 -1.35
C TYR A 231 -0.97 15.83 -2.31
N THR A 232 -0.71 15.81 -3.62
CA THR A 232 -1.74 16.06 -4.65
C THR A 232 -2.86 15.03 -4.58
N VAL A 233 -2.55 13.74 -4.46
CA VAL A 233 -3.56 12.68 -4.39
C VAL A 233 -4.39 12.82 -3.11
N ALA A 234 -3.74 13.05 -1.96
CA ALA A 234 -4.44 13.13 -0.68
C ALA A 234 -5.50 14.22 -0.64
N LEU A 235 -5.29 15.35 -1.32
CA LEU A 235 -6.27 16.46 -1.34
C LEU A 235 -7.67 16.01 -1.81
N THR A 236 -7.73 15.01 -2.69
CA THR A 236 -8.98 14.52 -3.29
C THR A 236 -9.36 13.11 -2.83
N ASN A 237 -8.39 12.23 -2.61
CA ASN A 237 -8.58 10.82 -2.27
C ASN A 237 -7.61 10.42 -1.13
N PRO A 238 -7.81 10.93 0.10
CA PRO A 238 -6.90 10.65 1.22
C PRO A 238 -6.81 9.17 1.58
N GLU A 239 -7.82 8.36 1.28
CA GLU A 239 -7.81 6.90 1.45
C GLU A 239 -6.75 6.19 0.59
N ALA A 240 -6.24 6.84 -0.46
CA ALA A 240 -5.12 6.31 -1.25
C ALA A 240 -3.83 6.17 -0.42
N ALA A 241 -3.76 6.81 0.75
CA ALA A 241 -2.65 6.63 1.69
C ALA A 241 -2.43 5.18 2.12
N ALA A 242 -3.41 4.28 1.98
CA ALA A 242 -3.24 2.84 2.19
C ALA A 242 -2.21 2.18 1.25
N PHE A 243 -1.88 2.83 0.12
CA PHE A 243 -0.85 2.38 -0.82
C PHE A 243 0.53 3.00 -0.55
N ALA A 244 0.67 3.81 0.51
CA ALA A 244 1.86 4.63 0.74
C ALA A 244 2.49 4.42 2.13
N PRO A 245 3.83 4.49 2.24
CA PRO A 245 4.80 4.54 1.14
C PRO A 245 4.76 3.25 0.30
N CYS A 246 5.09 3.33 -0.98
CA CYS A 246 5.18 2.15 -1.85
C CYS A 246 6.40 1.32 -1.44
N THR A 247 6.30 -0.01 -1.43
CA THR A 247 7.48 -0.86 -1.17
C THR A 247 8.09 -1.34 -2.48
N LEU A 248 9.36 -1.00 -2.70
CA LEU A 248 10.21 -1.68 -3.67
C LEU A 248 10.84 -2.89 -2.98
N ALA A 249 10.48 -4.09 -3.45
CA ALA A 249 11.08 -5.34 -3.03
C ALA A 249 12.32 -5.63 -3.86
N ILE A 250 13.44 -5.90 -3.19
CA ILE A 250 14.73 -6.17 -3.85
C ILE A 250 15.32 -7.44 -3.25
N TYR A 251 15.48 -8.49 -4.06
CA TYR A 251 15.92 -9.77 -3.53
C TYR A 251 16.78 -10.56 -4.49
N LYS A 252 17.65 -11.40 -3.92
CA LYS A 252 18.39 -12.43 -4.64
C LYS A 252 18.15 -13.76 -3.97
N LYS A 253 17.65 -14.75 -4.71
CA LYS A 253 17.55 -16.13 -4.21
C LYS A 253 18.90 -16.82 -4.25
N LYS A 254 19.11 -17.76 -3.32
CA LYS A 254 20.37 -18.52 -3.18
C LYS A 254 20.71 -19.40 -4.39
N ASP A 255 19.70 -19.83 -5.13
CA ASP A 255 19.79 -20.74 -6.28
C ASP A 255 19.58 -20.06 -7.63
N GLU A 256 19.59 -18.71 -7.66
CA GLU A 256 19.45 -17.91 -8.88
C GLU A 256 20.62 -16.92 -9.02
N ASP A 257 21.07 -16.70 -10.26
CA ASP A 257 22.19 -15.80 -10.60
C ASP A 257 21.71 -14.36 -10.92
N LYS A 258 20.52 -14.01 -10.45
CA LYS A 258 19.89 -12.70 -10.70
C LYS A 258 19.35 -12.05 -9.45
N ILE A 259 19.37 -10.73 -9.45
CA ILE A 259 18.68 -9.87 -8.48
C ILE A 259 17.37 -9.42 -9.10
N VAL A 260 16.29 -9.49 -8.33
CA VAL A 260 14.95 -9.08 -8.75
C VAL A 260 14.55 -7.80 -8.02
N LEU A 261 14.02 -6.84 -8.79
CA LEU A 261 13.43 -5.60 -8.30
C LEU A 261 11.94 -5.59 -8.70
N GLU A 262 11.05 -5.55 -7.72
CA GLU A 262 9.60 -5.57 -7.93
C GLU A 262 8.94 -4.44 -7.15
N PHE A 263 8.04 -3.68 -7.78
CA PHE A 263 7.28 -2.62 -7.11
C PHE A 263 5.82 -2.55 -7.59
N PRO A 264 4.89 -2.09 -6.73
CA PRO A 264 3.50 -1.95 -7.12
C PRO A 264 3.34 -0.73 -8.03
N SER A 265 2.79 -0.94 -9.23
CA SER A 265 2.54 0.15 -10.18
C SER A 265 1.53 1.17 -9.63
N VAL A 266 1.66 2.43 -10.05
CA VAL A 266 0.71 3.51 -9.67
C VAL A 266 -0.69 3.28 -10.20
N TYR A 267 -0.86 2.40 -11.19
CA TYR A 267 -2.17 1.99 -11.71
C TYR A 267 -3.08 1.40 -10.62
N ASN A 268 -2.47 0.80 -9.58
CA ASN A 268 -3.20 0.36 -8.39
C ASN A 268 -3.91 1.51 -7.68
N TRP A 269 -3.23 2.67 -7.55
CA TRP A 269 -3.82 3.85 -6.94
C TRP A 269 -4.99 4.36 -7.78
N ILE A 270 -4.75 4.51 -9.10
CA ILE A 270 -5.76 5.01 -10.05
C ILE A 270 -7.01 4.14 -10.00
N SER A 271 -6.83 2.82 -10.06
CA SER A 271 -7.91 1.85 -10.06
C SER A 271 -8.62 1.76 -8.71
N SER A 272 -7.90 1.44 -7.64
CA SER A 272 -8.46 1.02 -6.36
C SER A 272 -8.87 2.19 -5.46
N ALA A 273 -8.16 3.33 -5.53
CA ALA A 273 -8.48 4.54 -4.80
C ALA A 273 -9.31 5.54 -5.62
N LEU A 274 -9.74 5.16 -6.84
CA LEU A 274 -10.62 5.92 -7.71
C LEU A 274 -10.07 7.32 -8.07
N ILE A 275 -8.76 7.40 -8.35
CA ILE A 275 -8.13 8.65 -8.76
C ILE A 275 -8.52 8.95 -10.21
N SER A 276 -9.52 9.81 -10.39
CA SER A 276 -10.06 10.15 -11.71
C SER A 276 -9.81 11.59 -12.13
N ASN A 277 -9.28 12.44 -11.24
CA ASN A 277 -8.96 13.82 -11.59
C ASN A 277 -7.61 13.88 -12.31
N ASN A 278 -7.51 14.73 -13.33
CA ASN A 278 -6.32 14.79 -14.20
C ASN A 278 -5.03 15.07 -13.41
N GLU A 279 -5.08 15.98 -12.43
CA GLU A 279 -3.88 16.33 -11.66
C GLU A 279 -3.33 15.12 -10.88
N GLY A 280 -4.20 14.38 -10.19
CA GLY A 280 -3.85 13.15 -9.47
C GLY A 280 -3.33 12.05 -10.39
N VAL A 281 -3.96 11.85 -11.55
CA VAL A 281 -3.51 10.87 -12.55
C VAL A 281 -2.13 11.27 -13.11
N ASP A 282 -1.94 12.53 -13.49
CA ASP A 282 -0.71 13.01 -14.11
C ASP A 282 0.49 12.90 -13.16
N VAL A 283 0.34 13.25 -11.88
CA VAL A 283 1.45 13.12 -10.91
C VAL A 283 1.82 11.66 -10.66
N LEU A 284 0.83 10.75 -10.66
CA LEU A 284 1.05 9.31 -10.49
C LEU A 284 1.79 8.74 -11.71
N LEU A 285 1.29 9.00 -12.92
CA LEU A 285 1.91 8.50 -14.16
C LEU A 285 3.33 9.03 -14.35
N LYS A 286 3.55 10.31 -14.04
CA LYS A 286 4.91 10.88 -14.07
C LYS A 286 5.83 10.22 -13.06
N ALA A 287 5.33 9.90 -11.86
CA ALA A 287 6.13 9.21 -10.86
C ALA A 287 6.46 7.77 -11.29
N GLN A 288 5.51 7.06 -11.91
CA GLN A 288 5.75 5.74 -12.50
C GLN A 288 6.86 5.78 -13.53
N GLU A 289 6.75 6.66 -14.54
CA GLU A 289 7.74 6.79 -15.62
C GLU A 289 9.14 7.09 -15.06
N GLN A 290 9.23 8.02 -14.10
CA GLN A 290 10.50 8.35 -13.46
C GLN A 290 11.07 7.21 -12.63
N PHE A 291 10.21 6.38 -12.02
CA PHE A 291 10.65 5.24 -11.23
C PHE A 291 11.11 4.08 -12.13
N GLU A 292 10.38 3.82 -13.21
CA GLU A 292 10.79 2.87 -14.26
C GLU A 292 12.14 3.24 -14.86
N ALA A 293 12.36 4.52 -15.19
CA ALA A 293 13.65 4.99 -15.68
C ALA A 293 14.81 4.75 -14.68
N ILE A 294 14.56 4.89 -13.37
CA ILE A 294 15.56 4.58 -12.34
C ILE A 294 15.86 3.08 -12.35
N LEU A 295 14.83 2.23 -12.40
CA LEU A 295 15.04 0.78 -12.37
C LEU A 295 15.72 0.27 -13.64
N GLU A 296 15.38 0.83 -14.81
CA GLU A 296 16.07 0.57 -16.07
C GLU A 296 17.55 0.89 -15.97
N GLU A 297 17.92 2.10 -15.55
CA GLU A 297 19.32 2.49 -15.35
C GLU A 297 20.03 1.63 -14.29
N THR A 298 19.28 1.11 -13.31
CA THR A 298 19.83 0.28 -12.23
C THR A 298 20.15 -1.14 -12.68
N VAL A 299 19.49 -1.66 -13.72
CA VAL A 299 19.70 -3.03 -14.21
C VAL A 299 20.46 -3.12 -15.54
N GLU A 300 20.82 -1.98 -16.14
CA GLU A 300 21.73 -1.88 -17.30
C GLU A 300 23.21 -2.07 -16.93
#